data_AF-E0TZU8-F1
#
_entry.id   AF-E0TZU8-F1
#
_cell.length_a   1.000
_cell.length_b   1.000
_cell.length_c   1.000
_cell.angle_alpha   90.00
_cell.angle_beta   90.00
_cell.angle_gamma   90.00
#
_symmetry.space_group_name_H-M   'P 1'
#
loop_
_entity.id
_entity.type
_entity.pdbx_description
1 polymer ?
#
loop_
_entity_poly.entity_id
_entity_poly.type
_entity_poly.pdbx_seq_one_letter_code
_entity_poly.pdbx_strand_id
1 'polypeptide(L)'
;MKNTYLTGYFPLIAILLFSSSLSISTSLYALKMLSSFGMYDGMLDYFSEKGIRLALFAAFALLYFMVLSALKLIANTVTELSLLFFANDPEGNNLKKIRMGSMIYLGGGILSFVLLQNVIWIVIWFAVVTLAYFVFIVYRIYSTLSLMSLVGFILLELLFWFTFVIGILFIFIKLYNSIMASLPV
;
A
#
# COMPACT_ATOMS: atom_id res chain seq x y z
N MET A 1 -25.50 -13.30 8.76
CA MET A 1 -24.73 -13.91 7.67
C MET A 1 -24.37 -12.82 6.67
N LYS A 2 -23.16 -12.25 6.77
CA LYS A 2 -22.62 -11.30 5.77
C LYS A 2 -22.14 -12.13 4.58
N ASN A 3 -22.54 -11.76 3.37
CA ASN A 3 -22.16 -12.47 2.15
C ASN A 3 -20.62 -12.51 2.02
N THR A 4 -20.03 -13.70 2.18
CA THR A 4 -18.58 -13.94 2.14
C THR A 4 -17.96 -13.45 0.84
N TYR A 5 -18.70 -13.51 -0.27
CA TYR A 5 -18.25 -13.03 -1.57
C TYR A 5 -18.05 -11.51 -1.57
N LEU A 6 -19.00 -10.75 -1.01
CA LEU A 6 -18.89 -9.28 -0.93
C LEU A 6 -17.68 -8.84 -0.10
N THR A 7 -17.48 -9.44 1.07
CA THR A 7 -16.33 -9.10 1.94
C THR A 7 -14.99 -9.56 1.37
N GLY A 8 -14.98 -10.55 0.48
CA GLY A 8 -13.77 -11.03 -0.19
C GLY A 8 -13.16 -10.02 -1.16
N TYR A 9 -13.98 -9.13 -1.74
CA TYR A 9 -13.52 -8.09 -2.67
C TYR A 9 -13.09 -6.79 -2.00
N PHE A 10 -13.25 -6.65 -0.68
CA PHE A 10 -12.89 -5.42 0.03
C PHE A 10 -11.41 -5.03 -0.12
N PRO A 11 -10.43 -5.95 -0.07
CA PRO A 11 -9.04 -5.61 -0.34
C PRO A 11 -8.84 -5.03 -1.74
N LEU A 12 -9.51 -5.59 -2.76
CA LEU A 12 -9.42 -5.08 -4.13
C LEU A 12 -9.99 -3.67 -4.25
N ILE A 13 -11.16 -3.44 -3.66
CA ILE A 13 -11.80 -2.11 -3.66
C ILE A 13 -10.92 -1.10 -2.92
N ALA A 14 -10.36 -1.48 -1.76
CA ALA A 14 -9.43 -0.61 -1.03
C ALA A 14 -8.19 -0.27 -1.85
N ILE A 15 -7.60 -1.24 -2.56
CA ILE A 15 -6.46 -1.02 -3.46
C ILE A 15 -6.85 -0.02 -4.56
N LEU A 16 -8.02 -0.17 -5.18
CA LEU A 16 -8.51 0.76 -6.21
C LEU A 16 -8.72 2.18 -5.66
N LEU A 17 -9.24 2.31 -4.44
CA LEU A 17 -9.45 3.61 -3.81
C LEU A 17 -8.12 4.31 -3.49
N PHE A 18 -7.19 3.60 -2.85
CA PHE A 18 -5.86 4.14 -2.56
C PHE A 18 -5.09 4.48 -3.84
N SER A 19 -5.08 3.59 -4.84
CA SER A 19 -4.39 3.84 -6.12
C SER A 19 -4.99 5.04 -6.86
N SER A 20 -6.31 5.19 -6.84
CA SER A 20 -6.98 6.35 -7.44
C SER A 20 -6.63 7.65 -6.71
N SER A 21 -6.68 7.66 -5.38
CA SER A 21 -6.35 8.86 -4.60
C SER A 21 -4.88 9.31 -4.77
N LEU A 22 -3.94 8.36 -4.72
CA LEU A 22 -2.53 8.60 -5.00
C LEU A 22 -2.34 9.09 -6.44
N SER A 23 -3.00 8.44 -7.41
CA SER A 23 -2.89 8.81 -8.82
C SER A 23 -3.37 10.24 -9.09
N ILE A 24 -4.51 10.64 -8.52
CA ILE A 24 -5.02 12.00 -8.67
C ILE A 24 -4.01 13.01 -8.10
N SER A 25 -3.53 12.78 -6.88
CA SER A 25 -2.59 13.69 -6.22
C SER A 25 -1.26 13.79 -6.97
N THR A 26 -0.69 12.65 -7.39
CA THR A 26 0.56 12.61 -8.15
C THR A 26 0.40 13.22 -9.54
N SER A 27 -0.73 13.02 -10.22
CA SER A 27 -1.01 13.65 -11.51
C SER A 27 -1.03 15.18 -11.40
N LEU A 28 -1.65 15.73 -10.34
CA LEU A 28 -1.64 17.17 -10.08
C LEU A 28 -0.21 17.71 -9.87
N TYR A 29 0.62 16.97 -9.14
CA TYR A 29 2.02 17.32 -8.94
C TYR A 29 2.83 17.24 -10.24
N ALA A 30 2.66 16.15 -11.01
CA ALA A 30 3.34 15.95 -12.27
C ALA A 30 3.00 17.08 -13.26
N LEU A 31 1.73 17.45 -13.41
CA LEU A 31 1.33 18.56 -14.28
C LEU A 31 2.01 19.88 -13.91
N LYS A 32 2.14 20.19 -12.61
CA LYS A 32 2.88 21.37 -12.15
C LYS A 32 4.35 21.30 -12.55
N MET A 33 4.98 20.12 -12.42
CA MET A 33 6.37 19.93 -12.82
C MET A 33 6.56 20.07 -14.34
N LEU A 34 5.71 19.43 -15.16
CA LEU A 34 5.75 19.56 -16.61
C LEU A 34 5.55 21.01 -17.07
N SER A 35 4.66 21.75 -16.41
CA SER A 35 4.47 23.18 -16.69
C SER A 35 5.71 23.99 -16.29
N SER A 36 6.32 23.71 -15.15
CA SER A 36 7.53 24.42 -14.70
C SER A 36 8.75 24.20 -15.61
N PHE A 37 8.80 23.07 -16.33
CA PHE A 37 9.84 22.77 -17.32
C PHE A 37 9.50 23.22 -18.75
N GLY A 38 8.35 23.87 -18.96
CA GLY A 38 7.87 24.26 -20.29
C GLY A 38 7.45 23.09 -21.20
N MET A 39 7.46 21.86 -20.69
CA MET A 39 7.09 20.66 -21.45
C MET A 39 5.58 20.55 -21.66
N TYR A 40 4.80 21.10 -20.73
CA TYR A 40 3.33 21.02 -20.80
C TYR A 40 2.78 21.72 -22.04
N ASP A 41 3.31 22.88 -22.41
CA ASP A 41 2.84 23.63 -23.57
C ASP A 41 3.11 22.86 -24.88
N GLY A 42 4.30 22.28 -25.02
CA GLY A 42 4.62 21.42 -26.16
C GLY A 42 3.77 20.14 -26.23
N MET A 43 3.24 19.66 -25.10
CA MET A 43 2.28 18.54 -25.12
C MET A 43 0.88 18.97 -25.58
N LEU A 44 0.48 20.22 -25.31
CA LEU A 44 -0.82 20.74 -25.73
C LEU A 44 -0.95 20.86 -27.25
N ASP A 45 0.17 20.95 -27.97
CA ASP A 45 0.21 20.93 -29.43
C ASP A 45 -0.28 19.60 -30.02
N TYR A 46 -0.18 18.51 -29.26
CA TYR A 46 -0.54 17.15 -29.70
C TYR A 46 -1.73 16.55 -28.94
N PHE A 47 -1.95 16.96 -27.69
CA PHE A 47 -2.96 16.39 -26.81
C PHE A 47 -3.83 17.47 -26.17
N SER A 48 -5.11 17.17 -25.98
CA SER A 48 -5.97 18.03 -25.16
C SER A 48 -5.55 17.98 -23.68
N GLU A 49 -5.75 19.07 -22.94
CA GLU A 49 -5.51 19.13 -21.49
C GLU A 49 -6.19 17.97 -20.75
N LYS A 50 -7.45 17.65 -21.10
CA LYS A 50 -8.18 16.52 -20.51
C LYS A 50 -7.51 15.18 -20.85
N GLY A 51 -7.00 15.04 -22.07
CA GLY A 51 -6.24 13.87 -22.51
C GLY A 51 -4.97 13.67 -21.70
N ILE A 52 -4.17 14.72 -21.49
CA ILE A 52 -2.94 14.66 -20.69
C ILE A 52 -3.27 14.28 -19.24
N ARG A 53 -4.27 14.93 -18.64
CA ARG A 53 -4.72 14.63 -17.26
C ARG A 53 -5.17 13.17 -17.12
N LEU A 54 -5.96 12.67 -18.06
CA LEU A 54 -6.46 11.29 -18.05
C LEU A 54 -5.33 10.28 -18.24
N ALA A 55 -4.38 10.56 -19.14
CA ALA A 55 -3.24 9.70 -19.40
C ALA A 55 -2.34 9.58 -18.15
N LEU A 56 -2.02 10.70 -17.49
CA LEU A 56 -1.26 10.70 -16.24
C LEU A 56 -2.01 9.94 -15.14
N PHE A 57 -3.31 10.19 -14.98
CA PHE A 57 -4.12 9.46 -14.01
C PHE A 57 -4.10 7.95 -14.28
N ALA A 58 -4.30 7.52 -15.52
CA ALA A 58 -4.31 6.10 -15.86
C ALA A 58 -2.93 5.45 -15.60
N ALA A 59 -1.85 6.11 -16.01
CA ALA A 59 -0.48 5.63 -15.80
C ALA A 59 -0.15 5.48 -14.31
N PHE A 60 -0.41 6.51 -13.50
CA PHE A 60 -0.15 6.45 -12.06
C PHE A 60 -1.11 5.50 -11.33
N ALA A 61 -2.38 5.44 -11.73
CA ALA A 61 -3.34 4.52 -11.12
C ALA A 61 -2.92 3.06 -11.33
N LEU A 62 -2.46 2.71 -12.54
CA LEU A 62 -1.93 1.39 -12.86
C LEU A 62 -0.66 1.09 -12.05
N LEU A 63 0.28 2.03 -11.99
CA LEU A 63 1.51 1.88 -11.20
C LEU A 63 1.19 1.62 -9.71
N TYR A 64 0.37 2.47 -9.09
CA TYR A 64 0.01 2.30 -7.68
C TYR A 64 -0.81 1.05 -7.43
N PHE A 65 -1.71 0.68 -8.35
CA PHE A 65 -2.47 -0.57 -8.26
C PHE A 65 -1.54 -1.78 -8.24
N MET A 66 -0.53 -1.82 -9.13
CA MET A 66 0.45 -2.91 -9.19
C MET A 66 1.27 -2.98 -7.90
N VAL A 67 1.79 -1.86 -7.42
CA VAL A 67 2.58 -1.80 -6.17
C VAL A 67 1.76 -2.27 -4.97
N LEU A 68 0.54 -1.76 -4.80
CA LEU A 68 -0.33 -2.14 -3.69
C LEU A 68 -0.79 -3.59 -3.78
N SER A 69 -1.05 -4.09 -4.99
CA SER A 69 -1.39 -5.51 -5.21
C SER A 69 -0.23 -6.44 -4.85
N ALA A 70 0.99 -6.07 -5.22
CA ALA A 70 2.20 -6.82 -4.85
C ALA A 70 2.42 -6.80 -3.32
N LEU A 71 2.30 -5.63 -2.68
CA LEU A 71 2.40 -5.51 -1.22
C LEU A 71 1.35 -6.37 -0.51
N LYS A 72 0.10 -6.38 -1.01
CA LYS A 72 -0.96 -7.24 -0.46
C LYS A 72 -0.62 -8.72 -0.59
N LEU A 73 -0.01 -9.15 -1.71
CA LEU A 73 0.40 -10.55 -1.89
C LEU A 73 1.48 -10.92 -0.87
N ILE A 74 2.51 -10.09 -0.73
CA ILE A 74 3.59 -10.29 0.25
C ILE A 74 3.02 -10.34 1.67
N ALA A 75 2.14 -9.38 2.01
CA ALA A 75 1.50 -9.33 3.33
C ALA A 75 0.73 -10.60 3.66
N ASN A 76 -0.10 -11.08 2.72
CA ASN A 76 -0.82 -12.34 2.90
C ASN A 76 0.14 -13.51 3.16
N THR A 77 1.19 -13.64 2.36
CA THR A 77 2.17 -14.72 2.50
C THR A 77 2.87 -14.67 3.85
N VAL A 78 3.30 -13.49 4.29
CA VAL A 78 4.01 -13.32 5.57
C VAL A 78 3.09 -13.61 6.75
N THR A 79 1.83 -13.14 6.70
CA THR A 79 0.85 -13.42 7.76
C THR A 79 0.45 -14.89 7.79
N GLU A 80 0.25 -15.53 6.64
CA GLU A 80 -0.06 -16.97 6.56
C GLU A 80 1.11 -17.81 7.09
N LEU A 81 2.34 -17.45 6.76
CA LEU A 81 3.55 -18.13 7.23
C LEU A 81 3.79 -17.88 8.74
N SER A 82 3.47 -16.70 9.24
CA SER A 82 3.47 -16.39 10.68
C SER A 82 2.43 -17.21 11.42
N LEU A 83 1.21 -17.33 10.88
CA LEU A 83 0.19 -18.21 11.46
C LEU A 83 0.60 -19.68 11.37
N LEU A 84 1.23 -20.13 10.28
CA LEU A 84 1.70 -21.51 10.16
C LEU A 84 2.71 -21.89 11.25
N PHE A 85 3.65 -20.98 11.58
CA PHE A 85 4.66 -21.25 12.59
C PHE A 85 4.16 -21.09 14.02
N PHE A 86 3.22 -20.18 14.26
CA PHE A 86 2.85 -19.79 15.62
C PHE A 86 1.41 -20.16 16.02
N ALA A 87 0.52 -20.37 15.06
CA ALA A 87 -0.85 -20.80 15.30
C ALA A 87 -1.00 -22.31 15.08
N ASN A 88 -1.30 -23.05 16.14
CA ASN A 88 -1.75 -24.44 16.06
C ASN A 88 -3.21 -24.50 15.57
N ASP A 89 -3.47 -24.04 14.34
CA ASP A 89 -4.81 -23.94 13.74
C ASP A 89 -4.85 -24.63 12.37
N PRO A 90 -4.97 -25.98 12.35
CA PRO A 90 -4.98 -26.75 11.11
C PRO A 90 -6.21 -26.47 10.21
N GLU A 91 -7.27 -25.87 10.76
CA GLU A 91 -8.51 -25.55 10.01
C GLU A 91 -8.54 -24.11 9.46
N GLY A 92 -7.56 -23.26 9.81
CA GLY A 92 -7.48 -21.88 9.34
C GLY A 92 -8.60 -20.98 9.86
N ASN A 93 -9.14 -21.26 11.04
CA ASN A 93 -10.19 -20.45 11.66
C ASN A 93 -9.71 -19.03 12.02
N ASN A 94 -8.42 -18.85 12.30
CA ASN A 94 -7.79 -17.55 12.55
C ASN A 94 -7.73 -16.70 11.28
N LEU A 95 -7.47 -17.29 10.11
CA LEU A 95 -7.51 -16.61 8.82
C LEU A 95 -8.91 -16.05 8.51
N LYS A 96 -9.97 -16.83 8.83
CA LYS A 96 -11.36 -16.36 8.67
C LYS A 96 -11.68 -15.18 9.59
N LYS A 97 -11.16 -15.16 10.82
CA LYS A 97 -11.34 -14.05 11.77
C LYS A 97 -10.64 -12.77 11.33
N ILE A 98 -9.48 -12.89 10.68
CA ILE A 98 -8.69 -11.75 10.18
C ILE A 98 -9.32 -11.11 8.93
N ARG A 99 -10.01 -11.88 8.08
CA ARG A 99 -10.62 -11.36 6.84
C ARG A 99 -11.56 -10.16 7.03
N MET A 100 -12.22 -10.03 8.19
CA MET A 100 -13.04 -8.85 8.48
C MET A 100 -12.24 -7.55 8.61
N GLY A 101 -10.93 -7.64 8.91
CA GLY A 101 -10.05 -6.48 9.01
C GLY A 101 -9.87 -5.73 7.68
N SER A 102 -10.22 -6.34 6.55
CA SER A 102 -10.26 -5.66 5.25
C SER A 102 -11.18 -4.43 5.21
N MET A 103 -12.16 -4.33 6.12
CA MET A 103 -13.01 -3.14 6.28
C MET A 103 -12.20 -1.91 6.72
N ILE A 104 -11.10 -2.10 7.46
CA ILE A 104 -10.22 -1.01 7.91
C ILE A 104 -9.56 -0.34 6.70
N TYR A 105 -9.05 -1.15 5.76
CA TYR A 105 -8.50 -0.64 4.50
C TYR A 105 -9.55 -0.01 3.60
N LEU A 106 -10.77 -0.56 3.55
CA LEU A 106 -11.87 0.03 2.79
C LEU A 106 -12.20 1.43 3.30
N GLY A 107 -12.42 1.59 4.61
CA GLY A 107 -12.70 2.90 5.24
C GLY A 107 -11.52 3.86 5.07
N GLY A 108 -10.29 3.37 5.26
CA GLY A 108 -9.07 4.14 5.02
C GLY A 108 -8.96 4.66 3.59
N GLY A 109 -9.31 3.83 2.59
CA GLY A 109 -9.27 4.19 1.17
C GLY A 109 -10.35 5.20 0.78
N ILE A 110 -11.52 5.20 1.44
CA ILE A 110 -12.51 6.26 1.24
C ILE A 110 -11.98 7.59 1.82
N LEU A 111 -11.41 7.54 3.02
CA LEU A 111 -10.90 8.73 3.72
C LEU A 111 -9.65 9.32 3.05
N SER A 112 -8.91 8.56 2.25
CA SER A 112 -7.72 9.05 1.56
C SER A 112 -8.01 10.16 0.54
N PHE A 113 -9.25 10.26 0.03
CA PHE A 113 -9.68 11.34 -0.87
C PHE A 113 -9.73 12.72 -0.20
N VAL A 114 -9.77 12.78 1.14
CA VAL A 114 -9.66 14.06 1.87
C VAL A 114 -8.23 14.62 1.79
N LEU A 115 -7.24 13.78 1.50
CA LEU A 115 -5.81 14.11 1.56
C LEU A 115 -5.19 14.36 0.18
N LEU A 116 -6.00 14.57 -0.86
CA LEU A 116 -5.53 14.73 -2.26
C LEU A 116 -4.56 15.89 -2.49
N GLN A 117 -4.52 16.86 -1.57
CA GLN A 117 -3.65 18.04 -1.68
C GLN A 117 -2.16 17.70 -1.67
N ASN A 118 -1.76 16.60 -1.03
CA ASN A 118 -0.35 16.19 -0.94
C ASN A 118 -0.23 14.67 -0.91
N VAL A 119 0.53 14.12 -1.87
CA VAL A 119 0.82 12.69 -1.98
C VAL A 119 1.38 12.12 -0.68
N ILE A 120 2.23 12.88 0.02
CA ILE A 120 2.87 12.46 1.27
C ILE A 120 1.81 12.20 2.36
N TRP A 121 0.77 13.04 2.46
CA TRP A 121 -0.30 12.84 3.44
C TRP A 121 -1.06 11.53 3.19
N ILE A 122 -1.30 11.17 1.92
CA ILE A 122 -1.95 9.91 1.57
C ILE A 122 -1.06 8.72 1.96
N VAL A 123 0.25 8.80 1.73
CA VAL A 123 1.21 7.74 2.10
C VAL A 123 1.26 7.57 3.62
N ILE A 124 1.35 8.66 4.38
CA ILE A 124 1.30 8.62 5.85
C ILE A 124 -0.01 8.00 6.32
N TRP A 125 -1.14 8.40 5.73
CA TRP A 125 -2.45 7.85 6.06
C TRP A 125 -2.54 6.34 5.78
N PHE A 126 -2.01 5.88 4.65
CA PHE A 126 -1.94 4.45 4.34
C PHE A 126 -1.11 3.68 5.39
N ALA A 127 -0.02 4.25 5.89
CA ALA A 127 0.77 3.67 6.98
C ALA A 127 -0.02 3.60 8.30
N VAL A 128 -0.77 4.65 8.65
CA VAL A 128 -1.66 4.66 9.84
C VAL A 128 -2.75 3.60 9.74
N VAL A 129 -3.39 3.47 8.57
CA VAL A 129 -4.41 2.45 8.31
C VAL A 129 -3.82 1.04 8.42
N THR A 130 -2.60 0.85 7.92
CA THR A 130 -1.86 -0.42 8.03
C THR A 130 -1.52 -0.75 9.48
N LEU A 131 -1.08 0.22 10.27
CA LEU A 131 -0.83 0.04 11.70
C LEU A 131 -2.11 -0.31 12.45
N ALA A 132 -3.22 0.37 12.15
CA ALA A 132 -4.53 0.05 12.74
C ALA A 132 -4.98 -1.38 12.38
N TYR A 133 -4.76 -1.81 11.14
CA TYR A 133 -5.02 -3.18 10.71
C TYR A 133 -4.15 -4.21 11.45
N PHE A 134 -2.85 -3.92 11.63
CA PHE A 134 -1.94 -4.77 12.39
C PHE A 134 -2.40 -4.93 13.85
N VAL A 135 -2.72 -3.83 14.53
CA VAL A 135 -3.27 -3.86 15.90
C VAL A 135 -4.57 -4.66 15.96
N PHE A 136 -5.44 -4.52 14.96
CA PHE A 136 -6.67 -5.31 14.84
C PHE A 136 -6.38 -6.81 14.72
N ILE A 137 -5.41 -7.22 13.89
CA ILE A 137 -5.03 -8.64 13.77
C ILE A 137 -4.60 -9.18 15.13
N VAL A 138 -3.65 -8.51 15.78
CA VAL A 138 -3.09 -8.93 17.08
C VAL A 138 -4.20 -9.09 18.11
N TYR A 139 -5.11 -8.13 18.21
CA TYR A 139 -6.25 -8.20 19.12
C TYR A 139 -7.18 -9.38 18.82
N ARG A 140 -7.41 -9.69 17.54
CA ARG A 140 -8.33 -10.78 17.14
C ARG A 140 -7.76 -12.18 17.40
N ILE A 141 -6.44 -12.35 17.31
CA ILE A 141 -5.79 -13.65 17.51
C ILE A 141 -5.22 -13.85 18.92
N TYR A 142 -5.18 -12.79 19.75
CA TYR A 142 -4.69 -12.85 21.13
C TYR A 142 -5.33 -13.99 21.94
N SER A 143 -6.67 -14.11 21.88
CA SER A 143 -7.42 -15.13 22.64
C SER A 143 -7.22 -16.57 22.15
N THR A 144 -6.62 -16.76 20.98
CA THR A 144 -6.44 -18.07 20.32
C THR A 144 -5.02 -18.59 20.39
N LEU A 145 -4.07 -17.77 20.84
CA LEU A 145 -2.65 -18.09 20.84
C LEU A 145 -2.11 -18.07 22.27
N SER A 146 -1.11 -18.92 22.53
CA SER A 146 -0.31 -18.78 23.74
C SER A 146 0.47 -17.45 23.71
N LEU A 147 0.86 -16.94 24.88
CA LEU A 147 1.63 -15.70 24.96
C LEU A 147 2.96 -15.78 24.16
N MET A 148 3.63 -16.94 24.19
CA MET A 148 4.87 -17.18 23.44
C MET A 148 4.62 -17.19 21.92
N SER A 149 3.58 -17.87 21.47
CA SER A 149 3.16 -17.89 20.06
C SER A 149 2.80 -16.50 19.54
N LEU A 150 2.09 -15.70 20.34
CA LEU A 150 1.71 -14.35 19.97
C LEU A 150 2.92 -13.42 19.83
N VAL A 151 3.87 -13.51 20.77
CA VAL A 151 5.13 -12.76 20.69
C VAL A 151 5.90 -13.15 19.43
N GLY A 152 5.99 -14.45 19.12
CA GLY A 152 6.62 -14.95 17.89
C GLY A 152 5.96 -14.41 16.62
N PHE A 153 4.62 -14.43 16.56
CA PHE A 153 3.85 -13.87 15.45
C PHE A 153 4.16 -12.38 15.24
N ILE A 154 4.12 -11.58 16.30
CA ILE A 154 4.40 -10.14 16.24
C ILE A 154 5.84 -9.88 15.80
N LEU A 155 6.80 -10.61 16.37
CA LEU A 155 8.22 -10.45 16.04
C LEU A 155 8.51 -10.77 14.58
N LEU A 156 7.94 -11.84 14.03
CA LEU A 156 8.16 -12.22 12.64
C LEU A 156 7.60 -11.18 11.67
N GLU A 157 6.38 -10.70 11.90
CA GLU A 157 5.78 -9.62 11.12
C GLU A 157 6.64 -8.35 11.15
N LEU A 158 7.02 -7.89 12.35
CA LEU A 158 7.85 -6.70 12.49
C LEU A 158 9.21 -6.88 11.81
N LEU A 159 9.93 -7.96 12.10
CA LEU A 159 11.26 -8.20 11.53
C LEU A 159 11.23 -8.29 10.01
N PHE A 160 10.21 -8.95 9.44
CA PHE A 160 10.04 -9.03 8.01
C PHE A 160 9.84 -7.64 7.40
N TRP A 161 8.87 -6.87 7.90
CA TRP A 161 8.56 -5.56 7.32
C TRP A 161 9.68 -4.54 7.53
N PHE A 162 10.35 -4.53 8.68
CA PHE A 162 11.51 -3.67 8.90
C PHE A 162 12.65 -4.02 7.95
N THR A 163 13.02 -5.30 7.84
CA THR A 163 14.08 -5.74 6.92
C THR A 163 13.73 -5.42 5.48
N PHE A 164 12.47 -5.65 5.07
CA PHE A 164 12.00 -5.40 3.72
C PHE A 164 12.08 -3.90 3.37
N VAL A 165 11.57 -3.02 4.23
CA VAL A 165 11.59 -1.57 4.01
C VAL A 165 13.02 -1.03 4.03
N ILE A 166 13.83 -1.41 5.02
CA ILE A 166 15.24 -0.99 5.11
C ILE A 166 16.02 -1.47 3.87
N GLY A 167 15.81 -2.72 3.44
CA GLY A 167 16.45 -3.27 2.25
C GLY A 167 16.13 -2.48 0.99
N ILE A 168 14.86 -2.11 0.79
CA ILE A 168 14.44 -1.28 -0.34
C ILE A 168 15.07 0.12 -0.26
N LEU A 169 15.01 0.78 0.89
CA LEU A 169 15.60 2.10 1.08
C LEU A 169 17.11 2.09 0.83
N PHE A 170 17.80 1.05 1.30
CA PHE A 170 19.23 0.86 1.07
C PHE A 170 19.56 0.75 -0.42
N ILE A 171 18.76 0.00 -1.19
CA ILE A 171 18.93 -0.10 -2.64
C ILE A 171 18.77 1.27 -3.30
N PHE A 172 17.73 2.04 -2.95
CA PHE A 172 17.52 3.39 -3.51
C PHE A 172 18.65 4.36 -3.18
N ILE A 173 19.14 4.36 -1.93
CA ILE A 173 20.29 5.20 -1.52
C ILE A 173 21.53 4.81 -2.32
N LYS A 174 21.79 3.51 -2.50
CA LYS A 174 22.92 3.03 -3.28
C LYS A 174 22.81 3.43 -4.76
N LEU A 175 21.63 3.29 -5.36
CA LEU A 175 21.37 3.73 -6.74
C LEU A 175 21.58 5.23 -6.90
N TYR A 176 21.05 6.04 -5.98
CA TYR A 176 21.26 7.48 -5.97
C TYR A 176 22.75 7.83 -5.90
N ASN A 177 23.49 7.23 -4.97
CA ASN A 177 24.93 7.47 -4.83
C ASN A 177 25.71 7.03 -6.08
N SER A 178 25.34 5.93 -6.70
CA SER A 178 25.95 5.47 -7.96
C SER A 178 25.70 6.44 -9.11
N ILE A 179 24.49 7.00 -9.23
CA ILE A 179 24.18 8.02 -10.24
C ILE A 179 24.99 9.28 -9.98
N MET A 180 25.02 9.78 -8.73
CA MET A 180 25.77 10.97 -8.36
C MET A 180 27.28 10.82 -8.62
N ALA A 181 27.85 9.64 -8.37
CA ALA A 181 29.25 9.35 -8.67
C ALA A 181 29.55 9.25 -10.17
N SER A 182 28.54 8.99 -11.01
CA SER A 182 28.69 8.89 -12.47
C SER A 182 28.58 10.23 -13.20
N LEU A 183 28.08 11.27 -12.53
CA LEU A 183 28.03 12.61 -13.09
C LEU A 183 29.46 13.16 -13.17
N PRO A 184 29.90 13.68 -14.33
CA PRO A 184 31.15 14.41 -14.41
C PRO A 184 31.01 15.70 -13.59
N VAL A 185 31.65 15.72 -12.42
CA VAL A 185 31.80 16.92 -11.59
C VAL A 185 32.96 17.76 -12.12
#